data_AF-A0A7V4HW65-F1
#
_entry.id   AF-A0A7V4HW65-F1
#
_cell.length_a   1.000
_cell.length_b   1.000
_cell.length_c   1.000
_cell.angle_alpha   90.00
_cell.angle_beta   90.00
_cell.angle_gamma   90.00
#
_symmetry.space_group_name_H-M   'P 1'
#
loop_
_entity.id
_entity.type
_entity.pdbx_description
1 polymer ?
#
loop_
_entity_poly.entity_id
_entity_poly.type
_entity_poly.pdbx_seq_one_letter_code
_entity_poly.pdbx_strand_id
1 'polypeptide(L)'
;MSVRSRIEEAEQHWRQGHKERALLAVLSAAHDTARLRYPQAKEACEALALFIAEGASALGLGGDWFDWNFRGGVSLGEVLYDVYRRLLRDGTMPEDVELMPGDQWEIHLLQGNRRGYSDCLVPRLIELVKRAPENVAAFSKRR
;
A
#
# COMPACT_ATOMS: atom_id res chain seq x y z
N MET A 1 -16.75 8.02 -1.56
CA MET A 1 -16.59 7.00 -0.51
C MET A 1 -15.65 7.50 0.57
N SER A 2 -15.92 7.18 1.84
CA SER A 2 -15.01 7.52 2.94
C SER A 2 -13.77 6.62 2.96
N VAL A 3 -12.68 7.06 3.60
CA VAL A 3 -11.49 6.22 3.86
C VAL A 3 -11.88 4.98 4.66
N ARG A 4 -12.77 5.14 5.66
CA ARG A 4 -13.30 4.04 6.47
C ARG A 4 -13.97 2.95 5.66
N SER A 5 -14.89 3.32 4.77
CA SER A 5 -15.61 2.36 3.92
C SER A 5 -14.66 1.58 3.01
N ARG A 6 -13.63 2.23 2.44
CA ARG A 6 -12.60 1.55 1.63
C ARG A 6 -11.76 0.57 2.44
N ILE A 7 -11.43 0.90 3.69
CA ILE A 7 -10.70 0.00 4.58
C ILE A 7 -11.57 -1.21 4.98
N GLU A 8 -12.85 -1.01 5.26
CA GLU A 8 -13.80 -2.10 5.55
C GLU A 8 -13.97 -3.03 4.33
N GLU A 9 -14.05 -2.47 3.12
CA GLU A 9 -14.06 -3.25 1.87
C GLU A 9 -12.75 -4.01 1.64
N ALA A 10 -11.61 -3.38 1.90
CA ALA A 10 -10.31 -4.03 1.80
C ALA A 10 -10.23 -5.25 2.73
N GLU A 11 -10.67 -5.12 3.98
CA GLU A 11 -10.73 -6.21 4.96
C GLU A 11 -11.71 -7.31 4.54
N GLN A 12 -12.85 -6.96 3.95
CA GLN A 12 -13.81 -7.95 3.46
C GLN A 12 -13.25 -8.74 2.27
N HIS A 13 -12.71 -8.04 1.27
CA HIS A 13 -12.11 -8.66 0.09
C HIS A 13 -10.91 -9.54 0.47
N TRP A 14 -10.11 -9.10 1.43
CA TRP A 14 -8.98 -9.88 1.96
C TRP A 14 -9.46 -11.21 2.54
N ARG A 15 -10.46 -11.18 3.44
CA ARG A 15 -11.03 -12.38 4.06
C ARG A 15 -11.67 -13.34 3.07
N GLN A 16 -12.17 -12.82 1.94
CA GLN A 16 -12.79 -13.62 0.88
C GLN A 16 -11.77 -14.16 -0.14
N GLY A 17 -10.47 -13.84 -0.01
CA GLY A 17 -9.44 -14.23 -0.98
C GLY A 17 -9.41 -13.39 -2.25
N HIS A 18 -10.18 -12.30 -2.33
CA HIS A 18 -10.17 -11.37 -3.46
C HIS A 18 -8.99 -10.37 -3.35
N LYS A 19 -7.77 -10.86 -3.51
CA LYS A 19 -6.53 -10.13 -3.18
C LYS A 19 -6.36 -8.85 -4.02
N GLU A 20 -6.67 -8.87 -5.32
CA GLU A 20 -6.65 -7.70 -6.21
C GLU A 20 -7.52 -6.56 -5.67
N ARG A 21 -8.77 -6.90 -5.31
CA ARG A 21 -9.77 -5.94 -4.86
C ARG A 21 -9.42 -5.39 -3.49
N ALA A 22 -8.90 -6.25 -2.61
CA ALA A 22 -8.40 -5.84 -1.31
C ALA A 22 -7.23 -4.85 -1.45
N LEU A 23 -6.29 -5.16 -2.34
CA LEU A 23 -5.12 -4.32 -2.61
C LEU A 23 -5.52 -2.98 -3.24
N LEU A 24 -6.42 -2.96 -4.22
CA LEU A 24 -6.92 -1.72 -4.82
C LEU A 24 -7.62 -0.83 -3.78
N ALA A 25 -8.49 -1.41 -2.95
CA ALA A 25 -9.24 -0.67 -1.94
C ALA A 25 -8.31 -0.02 -0.89
N VAL A 26 -7.31 -0.77 -0.40
CA VAL A 26 -6.35 -0.23 0.58
C VAL A 26 -5.38 0.77 -0.04
N LEU A 27 -4.90 0.55 -1.28
CA LEU A 27 -4.02 1.50 -1.97
C LEU A 27 -4.75 2.80 -2.31
N SER A 28 -6.04 2.73 -2.67
CA SER A 28 -6.89 3.92 -2.83
C SER A 28 -6.99 4.72 -1.53
N ALA A 29 -7.21 4.05 -0.40
CA ALA A 29 -7.27 4.69 0.90
C ALA A 29 -5.92 5.29 1.33
N ALA A 30 -4.82 4.57 1.09
CA ALA A 30 -3.46 5.03 1.36
C ALA A 30 -3.08 6.24 0.49
N HIS A 31 -3.42 6.22 -0.80
CA HIS A 31 -3.21 7.32 -1.72
C HIS A 31 -3.90 8.60 -1.24
N ASP A 32 -5.18 8.53 -0.88
CA ASP A 32 -5.90 9.72 -0.40
C ASP A 32 -5.34 10.24 0.92
N THR A 33 -4.97 9.35 1.82
CA THR A 33 -4.32 9.70 3.09
C THR A 33 -2.98 10.40 2.84
N ALA A 34 -2.17 9.84 1.93
CA ALA A 34 -0.89 10.40 1.54
C ALA A 34 -1.03 11.80 0.93
N ARG A 35 -2.02 12.01 0.05
CA ARG A 35 -2.28 13.32 -0.57
C ARG A 35 -2.73 14.37 0.44
N LEU A 36 -3.44 13.98 1.50
CA LEU A 36 -3.82 14.87 2.60
C LEU A 36 -2.61 15.23 3.47
N ARG A 37 -1.74 14.26 3.75
CA ARG A 37 -0.59 14.43 4.64
C ARG A 37 0.59 15.16 4.00
N TYR A 38 0.84 14.92 2.71
CA TYR A 38 1.93 15.54 1.95
C TYR A 38 1.40 16.36 0.76
N PRO A 39 0.65 17.46 1.01
CA PRO A 39 0.11 18.29 -0.06
C PRO A 39 1.19 18.99 -0.90
N GLN A 40 2.41 19.11 -0.36
CA GLN A 40 3.58 19.68 -1.01
C GLN A 40 4.26 18.74 -2.01
N ALA A 41 3.97 17.44 -1.98
CA ALA A 41 4.51 16.49 -2.93
C ALA A 41 4.04 16.84 -4.35
N LYS A 42 5.00 16.97 -5.27
CA LYS A 42 4.73 17.40 -6.66
C LYS A 42 3.96 16.32 -7.40
N GLU A 43 4.29 15.07 -7.11
CA GLU A 43 3.69 13.90 -7.75
C GLU A 43 2.91 13.05 -6.72
N ALA A 44 1.90 12.33 -7.21
CA ALA A 44 1.10 11.44 -6.36
C ALA A 44 1.87 10.20 -5.89
N CYS A 45 2.82 9.71 -6.69
CA CYS A 45 3.74 8.65 -6.30
C CYS A 45 4.65 9.08 -5.15
N GLU A 46 5.18 10.30 -5.19
CA GLU A 46 6.02 10.88 -4.14
C GLU A 46 5.27 10.95 -2.80
N ALA A 47 4.02 11.44 -2.81
CA ALA A 47 3.20 11.49 -1.60
C ALA A 47 3.02 10.09 -1.00
N LEU A 48 2.69 9.10 -1.84
CA LEU A 48 2.48 7.72 -1.39
C LEU A 48 3.77 7.09 -0.87
N ALA A 49 4.91 7.36 -1.49
CA ALA A 49 6.22 6.92 -1.04
C ALA A 49 6.61 7.48 0.31
N LEU A 50 6.44 8.79 0.53
CA LEU A 50 6.66 9.41 1.83
C LEU A 50 5.77 8.80 2.90
N PHE A 51 4.48 8.62 2.60
CA PHE A 51 3.52 8.04 3.55
C PHE A 51 3.90 6.62 3.97
N ILE A 52 4.26 5.78 3.00
CA ILE A 52 4.61 4.39 3.26
C ILE A 52 5.94 4.29 4.02
N ALA A 53 6.94 5.09 3.65
CA ALA A 53 8.24 5.10 4.33
C ALA A 53 8.13 5.56 5.80
N GLU A 54 7.39 6.64 6.05
CA GLU A 54 7.18 7.14 7.42
C GLU A 54 6.35 6.16 8.24
N GLY A 55 5.26 5.65 7.64
CA GLY A 55 4.38 4.68 8.27
C GLY A 55 5.11 3.39 8.66
N ALA A 56 5.94 2.85 7.77
CA ALA A 56 6.72 1.64 8.04
C ALA A 56 7.73 1.85 9.17
N SER A 57 8.41 3.00 9.17
CA SER A 57 9.31 3.39 10.26
C SER A 57 8.57 3.45 11.61
N ALA A 58 7.36 4.00 11.63
CA ALA A 58 6.52 4.05 12.83
C ALA A 58 6.03 2.67 13.32
N LEU A 59 5.96 1.68 12.43
CA LEU A 59 5.65 0.29 12.77
C LEU A 59 6.89 -0.53 13.21
N GLY A 60 8.08 0.09 13.27
CA GLY A 60 9.33 -0.61 13.61
C GLY A 60 9.79 -1.60 12.52
N LEU A 61 9.30 -1.42 11.30
CA LEU A 61 9.73 -2.18 10.13
C LEU A 61 11.01 -1.49 9.62
N GLY A 62 12.14 -2.20 9.57
CA GLY A 62 13.46 -1.60 9.34
C GLY A 62 13.55 -0.67 8.12
N GLY A 63 14.46 0.30 8.17
CA GLY A 63 14.65 1.31 7.11
C GLY A 63 15.18 0.74 5.78
N ASP A 64 15.91 -0.37 5.81
CA ASP A 64 16.52 -1.01 4.64
C ASP A 64 15.49 -1.60 3.66
N TRP A 65 14.25 -1.78 4.12
CA TRP A 65 13.13 -2.32 3.36
C TRP A 65 12.48 -1.27 2.43
N PHE A 66 12.75 0.00 2.70
CA PHE A 66 12.24 1.18 1.99
C PHE A 66 13.40 2.03 1.46
N ASP A 67 14.53 1.39 1.20
CA ASP A 67 15.69 2.01 0.58
C ASP A 67 15.23 2.64 -0.75
N TRP A 68 15.47 3.95 -0.88
CA TRP A 68 15.20 4.73 -2.08
C TRP A 68 16.01 4.22 -3.28
N ASN A 69 16.92 3.26 -3.06
CA ASN A 69 17.66 2.53 -4.08
C ASN A 69 17.01 1.20 -4.54
N PHE A 70 15.78 0.89 -4.14
CA PHE A 70 15.05 -0.26 -4.69
C PHE A 70 15.03 -0.13 -6.23
N ARG A 71 15.53 -1.17 -6.93
CA ARG A 71 15.69 -1.18 -8.41
C ARG A 71 16.36 0.07 -9.03
N GLY A 72 17.54 0.45 -8.57
CA GLY A 72 18.32 1.51 -9.23
C GLY A 72 17.78 2.93 -9.01
N GLY A 73 17.06 3.15 -7.90
CA GLY A 73 16.60 4.47 -7.47
C GLY A 73 15.08 4.64 -7.35
N VAL A 74 14.29 3.56 -7.41
CA VAL A 74 12.81 3.59 -7.39
C VAL A 74 12.29 3.05 -6.06
N SER A 75 11.65 3.89 -5.28
CA SER A 75 11.11 3.53 -3.96
C SER A 75 9.94 2.52 -4.04
N LEU A 76 9.72 1.79 -2.95
CA LEU A 76 8.57 0.90 -2.78
C LEU A 76 7.22 1.63 -2.96
N GLY A 77 7.13 2.89 -2.55
CA GLY A 77 5.92 3.67 -2.77
C GLY A 77 5.64 3.97 -4.24
N GLU A 78 6.66 4.16 -5.05
CA GLU A 78 6.51 4.33 -6.50
C GLU A 78 6.04 3.03 -7.16
N VAL A 79 6.58 1.88 -6.74
CA VAL A 79 6.11 0.56 -7.19
C VAL A 79 4.64 0.35 -6.82
N LEU A 80 4.27 0.65 -5.58
CA LEU A 80 2.88 0.53 -5.11
C LEU A 80 1.95 1.53 -5.78
N TYR A 81 2.45 2.69 -6.18
CA TYR A 81 1.69 3.64 -6.98
C TYR A 81 1.43 3.13 -8.40
N ASP A 82 2.40 2.49 -9.05
CA ASP A 82 2.20 1.87 -10.36
C ASP A 82 1.20 0.70 -10.28
N VAL A 83 1.34 -0.15 -9.25
CA VAL A 83 0.37 -1.20 -8.94
C VAL A 83 -1.04 -0.60 -8.75
N TYR A 84 -1.17 0.47 -7.96
CA TYR A 84 -2.43 1.16 -7.75
C TYR A 84 -3.04 1.65 -9.08
N ARG A 85 -2.24 2.33 -9.91
CA ARG A 85 -2.71 2.83 -11.21
C ARG A 85 -3.16 1.71 -12.13
N ARG A 86 -2.45 0.58 -12.16
CA ARG A 86 -2.75 -0.53 -13.06
C ARG A 86 -3.97 -1.33 -12.61
N LEU A 87 -4.10 -1.56 -11.31
CA LEU A 87 -5.32 -2.13 -10.73
C LEU A 87 -6.53 -1.22 -10.96
N LEU A 88 -6.37 0.10 -10.84
CA LEU A 88 -7.45 1.06 -11.08
C LEU A 88 -7.89 1.09 -12.55
N ARG A 89 -6.94 1.04 -13.49
CA ARG A 89 -7.22 1.14 -14.93
C ARG A 89 -7.73 -0.18 -15.52
N ASP A 90 -7.03 -1.27 -15.21
CA ASP A 90 -7.16 -2.55 -15.92
C ASP A 90 -7.59 -3.69 -15.00
N GLY A 91 -7.70 -3.48 -13.69
CA GLY A 91 -8.02 -4.53 -12.71
C GLY A 91 -6.93 -5.60 -12.58
N THR A 92 -5.71 -5.33 -13.07
CA THR A 92 -4.62 -6.31 -13.14
C THR A 92 -3.36 -5.81 -12.46
N MET A 93 -2.58 -6.74 -11.90
CA MET A 93 -1.24 -6.46 -11.39
C MET A 93 -0.26 -6.21 -12.56
N PRO A 94 0.72 -5.30 -12.40
CA PRO A 94 1.85 -5.21 -13.32
C PRO A 94 2.56 -6.56 -13.48
N GLU A 95 2.94 -6.90 -14.71
CA GLU A 95 3.54 -8.22 -15.04
C GLU A 95 4.95 -8.39 -14.46
N ASP A 96 5.61 -7.30 -14.12
CA ASP A 96 6.97 -7.29 -13.57
C ASP A 96 7.01 -7.16 -12.05
N VAL A 97 5.86 -7.14 -11.37
CA VAL A 97 5.75 -7.00 -9.92
C VAL A 97 5.24 -8.30 -9.29
N GLU A 98 6.03 -8.89 -8.40
CA GLU A 98 5.61 -9.95 -7.51
C GLU A 98 5.69 -9.47 -6.06
N LEU A 99 4.56 -9.54 -5.34
CA LEU A 99 4.51 -9.29 -3.90
C LEU A 99 4.61 -10.67 -3.23
N MET A 100 5.75 -11.03 -2.66
CA MET A 100 5.92 -12.40 -2.15
C MET A 100 5.09 -12.63 -0.88
N PRO A 101 4.39 -13.78 -0.77
CA PRO A 101 3.70 -14.18 0.45
C PRO A 101 4.73 -14.47 1.56
N GLY A 102 4.54 -13.84 2.72
CA GLY A 102 5.42 -13.99 3.88
C GLY A 102 5.09 -13.01 5.00
N ASP A 103 5.73 -13.23 6.15
CA ASP A 103 5.52 -12.45 7.38
C ASP A 103 6.31 -11.12 7.37
N GLN A 104 7.12 -10.88 6.33
CA GLN A 104 7.97 -9.71 6.15
C GLN A 104 7.65 -9.00 4.83
N TRP A 105 7.96 -7.70 4.72
CA TRP A 105 7.73 -6.89 3.51
C TRP A 105 8.75 -7.23 2.42
N GLU A 106 8.78 -8.46 1.93
CA GLU A 106 9.69 -8.85 0.85
C GLU A 106 9.03 -8.62 -0.51
N ILE A 107 9.53 -7.65 -1.28
CA ILE A 107 9.23 -7.54 -2.71
C ILE A 107 10.44 -8.06 -3.48
N HIS A 108 10.25 -9.17 -4.18
CA HIS A 108 11.23 -9.67 -5.13
C HIS A 108 10.68 -9.46 -6.53
N LEU A 109 11.50 -8.87 -7.40
CA LEU A 109 11.19 -8.76 -8.82
C LEU A 109 11.79 -9.99 -9.51
N LEU A 110 10.94 -10.91 -9.96
CA LEU A 110 11.40 -12.09 -10.67
C LEU A 110 11.88 -11.75 -12.08
N GLN A 111 12.87 -12.51 -12.56
CA GLN A 111 12.98 -12.78 -13.99
C GLN A 111 11.90 -13.78 -14.40
N GLY A 112 10.65 -13.33 -14.57
CA GLY A 112 9.56 -14.18 -15.05
C GLY A 112 8.17 -13.80 -14.55
N ASN A 113 7.17 -14.33 -15.24
CA ASN A 113 5.75 -13.96 -15.16
C ASN A 113 5.02 -14.64 -13.97
N ARG A 114 5.54 -14.56 -12.73
CA ARG A 114 4.82 -15.09 -11.56
C ARG A 114 4.10 -13.95 -10.83
N ARG A 115 2.79 -14.14 -10.68
CA ARG A 115 1.89 -13.22 -9.99
C ARG A 115 1.83 -13.64 -8.52
N GLY A 116 2.21 -12.75 -7.62
CA GLY A 116 2.20 -12.99 -6.17
C GLY A 116 1.57 -11.83 -5.43
N TYR A 117 0.81 -12.14 -4.39
CA TYR A 117 0.29 -11.18 -3.42
C TYR A 117 0.91 -11.46 -2.07
N SER A 118 1.51 -10.44 -1.46
CA SER A 118 2.07 -10.57 -0.13
C SER A 118 0.94 -10.70 0.89
N ASP A 119 1.00 -11.75 1.69
CA ASP A 119 -0.01 -12.05 2.71
C ASP A 119 0.00 -11.04 3.87
N CYS A 120 1.06 -10.25 4.02
CA CYS A 120 1.15 -9.20 5.03
C CYS A 120 0.92 -7.78 4.48
N LEU A 121 1.03 -7.54 3.18
CA LEU A 121 0.96 -6.19 2.61
C LEU A 121 -0.39 -5.52 2.86
N VAL A 122 -1.49 -6.19 2.51
CA VAL A 122 -2.84 -5.63 2.69
C VAL A 122 -3.14 -5.35 4.17
N PRO A 123 -2.97 -6.31 5.10
CA PRO A 123 -3.15 -6.06 6.54
C PRO A 123 -2.32 -4.88 7.06
N ARG A 124 -1.07 -4.75 6.61
CA ARG A 124 -0.17 -3.68 7.09
C ARG A 124 -0.51 -2.32 6.50
N LEU A 125 -0.85 -2.24 5.21
CA LEU A 125 -1.37 -1.00 4.62
C LEU A 125 -2.67 -0.56 5.31
N ILE A 126 -3.54 -1.50 5.68
CA ILE A 126 -4.74 -1.22 6.47
C ILE A 126 -4.35 -0.59 7.81
N GLU A 127 -3.38 -1.18 8.51
CA GLU A 127 -2.88 -0.67 9.78
C GLU A 127 -2.29 0.73 9.65
N LEU A 128 -1.48 0.99 8.63
CA LEU A 128 -0.91 2.30 8.33
C LEU A 128 -1.99 3.36 8.13
N VAL A 129 -2.99 3.06 7.29
CA VAL A 129 -4.08 4.00 7.01
C VAL A 129 -4.91 4.27 8.28
N LYS A 130 -5.19 3.24 9.09
CA LYS A 130 -5.96 3.40 10.34
C LYS A 130 -5.21 4.24 11.39
N ARG A 131 -3.89 4.08 11.48
CA ARG A 131 -3.03 4.78 12.46
C ARG A 131 -2.64 6.19 12.01
N ALA A 132 -2.82 6.53 10.74
CA ALA A 132 -2.52 7.86 10.21
C ALA A 132 -3.35 8.94 10.95
N PRO A 133 -2.74 10.02 11.49
CA PRO A 133 -3.41 11.04 12.29
C PRO A 133 -4.69 11.61 11.66
N GLU A 134 -4.68 11.75 10.34
CA GLU A 134 -5.78 12.27 9.52
C GLU A 134 -7.03 11.38 9.60
N ASN A 135 -6.82 10.08 9.84
CA ASN A 135 -7.86 9.07 9.83
C ASN A 135 -8.24 8.59 11.23
N VAL A 136 -7.45 8.88 12.27
CA VAL A 136 -7.70 8.42 13.64
C VAL A 136 -9.12 8.76 14.09
N ALA A 137 -9.64 9.94 13.74
CA ALA A 137 -11.02 10.32 14.09
C ALA A 137 -12.08 9.38 13.48
N ALA A 138 -11.85 8.87 12.28
CA ALA A 138 -12.77 7.94 11.59
C ALA A 138 -12.74 6.53 12.20
N PHE A 139 -11.64 6.15 12.85
CA PHE A 139 -11.41 4.81 13.41
C PHE A 139 -11.40 4.77 14.96
N SER A 140 -11.45 5.91 15.64
CA SER A 140 -11.39 6.04 17.11
C SER A 140 -12.74 5.90 17.83
N LYS A 141 -13.85 5.66 17.11
CA LYS A 141 -15.19 5.38 17.68
C LYS A 141 -15.86 4.24 16.89
N ARG A 142 -16.33 3.12 17.48
CA ARG A 142 -16.54 2.69 18.86
C ARG A 142 -16.54 1.14 18.91
N ARG A 143 -16.12 0.58 20.06
CA ARG A 143 -16.58 -0.73 20.57
C ARG A 143 -18.10 -0.81 20.61
#